data_AF-A0A6G5A8D2-F1
#
_entry.id   AF-A0A6G5A8D2-F1
#
_cell.length_a   1.000
_cell.length_b   1.000
_cell.length_c   1.000
_cell.angle_alpha   90.00
_cell.angle_beta   90.00
_cell.angle_gamma   90.00
#
_symmetry.space_group_name_H-M   'P 1'
#
loop_
_entity.id
_entity.type
_entity.pdbx_description
1 polymer ?
#
loop_
_entity_poly.entity_id
_entity_poly.type
_entity_poly.pdbx_seq_one_letter_code
_entity_poly.pdbx_strand_id
1 'polypeptide(L)'
;MQAKRMAAVFVAFVVAVAAVSVVSSQELVVCPVVDDESVNATILPNLYNCSTFYMCSQGVPELMECPNGLQFNRILNVCDHPWRAACVALPLPEPVLPTTEAPLATEKVVITKTVKEVYRPVDEEVPLL
;
A
#
# COMPACT_ATOMS: atom_id res chain seq x y z
N MET A 1 46.11 14.26 -17.89
CA MET A 1 45.38 13.09 -17.35
C MET A 1 44.45 13.40 -16.16
N GLN A 2 44.36 14.64 -15.65
CA GLN A 2 43.57 14.98 -14.45
C GLN A 2 42.10 15.36 -14.70
N ALA A 3 41.79 16.01 -15.84
CA ALA A 3 40.44 16.49 -16.13
C ALA A 3 39.40 15.36 -16.36
N LYS A 4 39.81 14.24 -16.99
CA LYS A 4 38.94 13.06 -17.19
C LYS A 4 38.58 12.37 -15.87
N ARG A 5 39.48 12.41 -14.89
CA ARG A 5 39.24 11.88 -13.54
C ARG A 5 38.28 12.77 -12.76
N MET A 6 38.43 14.09 -12.84
CA MET A 6 37.49 15.03 -12.20
C MET A 6 36.09 14.98 -12.81
N ALA A 7 35.97 14.84 -14.13
CA ALA A 7 34.69 14.61 -14.79
C ALA A 7 34.05 13.29 -14.35
N ALA A 8 34.82 12.20 -14.25
CA ALA A 8 34.31 10.90 -13.78
C ALA A 8 33.84 10.94 -12.31
N VAL A 9 34.57 11.64 -11.44
CA VAL A 9 34.18 11.83 -10.02
C VAL A 9 32.90 12.68 -9.91
N PHE A 10 32.80 13.75 -10.69
CA PHE A 10 31.60 14.60 -10.71
C PHE A 10 30.38 13.83 -11.24
N VAL A 11 30.54 13.06 -12.32
CA VAL A 11 29.48 12.22 -12.88
C VAL A 11 29.05 11.14 -11.88
N ALA A 12 29.98 10.47 -11.20
CA ALA A 12 29.65 9.48 -10.17
C ALA A 12 28.90 10.10 -8.98
N PHE A 13 29.28 11.31 -8.56
CA PHE A 13 28.59 12.04 -7.51
C PHE A 13 27.17 12.44 -7.93
N VAL A 14 26.99 12.92 -9.16
CA VAL A 14 25.66 13.27 -9.72
C VAL A 14 24.78 12.03 -9.85
N VAL A 15 25.32 10.87 -10.28
CA VAL A 15 24.58 9.61 -10.37
C VAL A 15 24.20 9.08 -8.99
N ALA A 16 25.08 9.18 -8.00
CA ALA A 16 24.77 8.82 -6.62
C ALA A 16 23.68 9.73 -6.02
N VAL A 17 23.75 11.04 -6.26
CA VAL A 17 22.70 12.00 -5.84
C VAL A 17 21.38 11.74 -6.56
N ALA A 18 21.40 11.40 -7.86
CA ALA A 18 20.20 11.04 -8.61
C ALA A 18 19.60 9.69 -8.17
N ALA A 19 20.43 8.72 -7.76
CA ALA A 19 19.98 7.46 -7.20
C ALA A 19 19.31 7.63 -5.82
N VAL A 20 19.75 8.61 -5.02
CA VAL A 20 19.11 8.96 -3.73
C VAL A 20 17.70 9.52 -3.94
N SER A 21 17.41 10.19 -5.07
CA SER A 21 16.05 10.66 -5.39
C SER A 21 15.07 9.57 -5.86
N VAL A 22 15.50 8.31 -6.01
CA VAL A 22 14.63 7.18 -6.41
C VAL A 22 14.04 6.43 -5.20
N VAL A 23 14.26 6.93 -3.97
CA VAL A 23 13.65 6.34 -2.76
C VAL A 23 12.15 6.63 -2.75
N SER A 24 11.40 5.68 -3.29
CA SER A 24 10.06 5.26 -2.87
C SER A 24 8.96 6.34 -2.93
N SER A 25 8.40 6.58 -4.11
CA SER A 25 7.00 6.99 -4.23
C SER A 25 6.12 5.80 -3.80
N GLN A 26 5.92 5.64 -2.49
CA GLN A 26 5.04 4.62 -1.93
C GLN A 26 3.60 5.06 -2.11
N GLU A 27 2.96 4.51 -3.13
CA GLU A 27 1.50 4.53 -3.33
C GLU A 27 0.83 3.38 -2.56
N LEU A 28 1.30 3.08 -1.35
CA LEU A 28 0.72 2.07 -0.49
C LEU A 28 0.76 2.59 0.95
N VAL A 29 -0.38 2.51 1.65
CA VAL A 29 -0.47 2.88 3.06
C VAL A 29 0.29 1.83 3.87
N VAL A 30 1.51 2.17 4.31
CA VAL A 30 2.37 1.30 5.12
C VAL A 30 2.48 1.90 6.51
N CYS A 31 2.02 1.15 7.52
CA CYS A 31 2.15 1.54 8.92
C CYS A 31 3.40 0.91 9.56
N PRO A 32 4.13 1.66 10.42
CA PRO A 32 5.21 1.10 11.21
C PRO A 32 4.66 0.13 12.28
N VAL A 33 5.33 -1.01 12.48
CA VAL A 33 4.91 -2.08 13.42
C VAL A 33 5.13 -1.67 14.89
N VAL A 34 6.08 -0.79 15.14
CA VAL A 34 6.38 -0.26 16.47
C VAL A 34 5.94 1.19 16.47
N ASP A 35 4.92 1.50 17.26
CA ASP A 35 4.61 2.88 17.58
C ASP A 35 5.82 3.44 18.36
N ASP A 36 6.43 4.51 17.86
CA ASP A 36 7.59 5.12 18.53
C ASP A 36 7.26 5.34 20.02
N GLU A 37 8.24 5.12 20.89
CA GLU A 37 8.10 5.23 22.36
C GLU A 37 7.62 6.64 22.83
N SER A 38 7.49 7.58 21.90
CA SER A 38 7.02 8.96 22.06
C SER A 38 5.55 9.16 21.64
N VAL A 39 4.62 8.59 22.40
CA VAL A 39 3.26 9.12 22.75
C VAL A 39 2.26 9.49 21.62
N ASN A 40 2.63 9.60 20.35
CA ASN A 40 1.73 10.03 19.27
C ASN A 40 1.58 8.95 18.17
N ALA A 41 0.34 8.64 17.81
CA ALA A 41 0.04 7.72 16.71
C ALA A 41 0.58 8.27 15.38
N THR A 42 1.09 7.38 14.52
CA THR A 42 1.47 7.76 13.16
C THR A 42 0.21 7.99 12.33
N ILE A 43 0.11 9.14 11.66
CA ILE A 43 -1.05 9.53 10.84
C ILE A 43 -0.64 9.62 9.38
N LEU A 44 -1.40 8.99 8.48
CA LEU A 44 -1.16 8.94 7.04
C LEU A 44 -2.37 9.47 6.26
N PRO A 45 -2.17 10.21 5.16
CA PRO A 45 -3.27 10.69 4.33
C PRO A 45 -3.94 9.57 3.53
N ASN A 46 -5.25 9.66 3.31
CA ASN A 46 -5.91 8.86 2.28
C ASN A 46 -5.82 9.58 0.92
N LEU A 47 -5.12 8.97 -0.03
CA LEU A 47 -4.91 9.55 -1.37
C LEU A 47 -6.18 9.55 -2.23
N TYR A 48 -7.17 8.72 -1.92
CA TYR A 48 -8.39 8.57 -2.72
C TYR A 48 -9.61 9.27 -2.12
N ASN A 49 -9.55 9.65 -0.85
CA ASN A 49 -10.66 10.33 -0.17
C ASN A 49 -10.15 11.34 0.87
N CYS A 50 -10.25 12.62 0.52
CA CYS A 50 -9.80 13.73 1.34
C CYS A 50 -10.54 13.87 2.68
N SER A 51 -11.76 13.32 2.79
CA SER A 51 -12.53 13.34 4.04
C SER A 51 -12.07 12.29 5.03
N THR A 52 -11.07 11.48 4.69
CA THR A 52 -10.57 10.38 5.54
C THR A 52 -9.05 10.37 5.62
N PHE A 53 -8.52 9.73 6.65
CA PHE A 53 -7.10 9.51 6.87
C PHE A 53 -6.89 8.17 7.57
N TYR A 54 -5.64 7.70 7.64
CA TYR A 54 -5.30 6.48 8.36
C TYR A 54 -4.54 6.82 9.65
N MET A 55 -4.98 6.24 10.75
CA MET A 55 -4.25 6.25 12.02
C MET A 55 -3.61 4.88 12.21
N CYS A 56 -2.29 4.84 12.29
CA CYS A 56 -1.56 3.60 12.51
C CYS A 56 -1.55 3.24 13.98
N SER A 57 -1.78 1.95 14.26
CA SER A 57 -1.67 1.34 15.58
C SER A 57 -0.97 0.00 15.41
N GLN A 58 0.24 -0.18 15.96
CA GLN A 58 0.99 -1.44 15.92
C GLN A 58 1.09 -2.07 14.51
N GLY A 59 1.35 -1.26 13.48
CA GLY A 59 1.46 -1.71 12.09
C GLY A 59 0.13 -1.85 11.34
N VAL A 60 -1.00 -1.55 11.98
CA VAL A 60 -2.34 -1.63 11.37
C VAL A 60 -2.85 -0.21 11.03
N PRO A 61 -3.15 0.08 9.76
CA PRO A 61 -3.81 1.32 9.36
C PRO A 61 -5.31 1.26 9.67
N GLU A 62 -5.78 2.08 10.60
CA GLU A 62 -7.21 2.28 10.86
C GLU A 62 -7.73 3.48 10.08
N LEU A 63 -8.79 3.29 9.29
CA LEU A 63 -9.41 4.37 8.53
C LEU A 63 -10.26 5.25 9.46
N MET A 64 -9.96 6.54 9.47
CA MET A 64 -10.61 7.57 10.27
C MET A 64 -11.29 8.60 9.35
N GLU A 65 -12.45 9.10 9.76
CA GLU A 65 -13.19 10.13 9.03
C GLU A 65 -13.03 11.50 9.70
N CYS A 66 -12.84 12.53 8.87
CA CYS A 66 -12.80 13.90 9.34
C CYS A 66 -14.22 14.41 9.65
N PRO A 67 -14.43 15.06 10.81
CA PRO A 67 -15.75 15.54 11.19
C PRO A 67 -16.20 16.71 10.31
N ASN A 68 -17.51 16.95 10.24
CA ASN A 68 -18.13 18.14 9.64
C ASN A 68 -17.72 18.43 8.18
N GLY A 69 -17.40 17.39 7.39
CA GLY A 69 -16.95 17.56 6.01
C GLY A 69 -15.60 18.28 5.87
N LEU A 70 -14.80 18.28 6.94
CA LEU A 70 -13.41 18.71 6.89
C LEU A 70 -12.58 17.72 6.06
N GLN A 71 -11.42 18.19 5.60
CA GLN A 71 -10.48 17.39 4.81
C GLN A 71 -9.16 17.25 5.57
N PHE A 72 -8.53 16.10 5.42
CA PHE A 72 -7.25 15.84 6.07
C PHE A 72 -6.14 16.72 5.49
N ASN A 73 -5.54 17.55 6.33
CA ASN A 73 -4.39 18.37 6.01
C ASN A 73 -3.11 17.60 6.34
N ARG A 74 -2.47 17.01 5.33
CA ARG A 74 -1.24 16.21 5.48
C ARG A 74 -0.02 16.98 5.97
N ILE A 75 -0.05 18.33 5.91
CA ILE A 75 1.06 19.17 6.38
C ILE A 75 0.97 19.34 7.90
N LEU A 76 -0.25 19.50 8.41
CA LEU A 76 -0.51 19.74 9.83
C LEU A 76 -0.95 18.49 10.59
N ASN A 77 -1.21 17.39 9.89
CA ASN A 77 -1.75 16.13 10.42
C ASN A 77 -3.06 16.32 11.20
N VAL A 78 -3.95 17.18 10.71
CA VAL A 78 -5.26 17.46 11.30
C VAL A 78 -6.35 17.55 10.25
N CYS A 79 -7.60 17.34 10.65
CA CYS A 79 -8.75 17.69 9.82
C CYS A 79 -8.90 19.22 9.77
N ASP A 80 -8.90 19.77 8.57
CA ASP A 80 -8.96 21.20 8.32
C ASP A 80 -9.97 21.52 7.23
N HIS A 81 -10.30 22.79 7.07
CA HIS A 81 -11.17 23.24 6.02
C HIS A 81 -10.59 22.97 4.62
N PRO A 82 -11.42 22.62 3.62
CA PRO A 82 -10.96 22.25 2.27
C PRO A 82 -9.97 23.24 1.64
N TRP A 83 -10.19 24.55 1.84
CA TRP A 83 -9.33 25.61 1.28
C TRP A 83 -7.94 25.70 1.94
N ARG A 84 -7.77 25.13 3.13
CA ARG A 84 -6.46 25.04 3.83
C ARG A 84 -5.81 23.67 3.70
N ALA A 85 -6.62 22.61 3.66
CA ALA A 85 -6.14 21.24 3.50
C ALA A 85 -5.49 21.03 2.13
N ALA A 86 -5.98 21.72 1.08
CA ALA A 86 -5.51 21.63 -0.30
C ALA A 86 -5.35 20.16 -0.77
N CYS A 87 -6.24 19.28 -0.30
CA CYS A 87 -6.20 17.87 -0.62
C CYS A 87 -6.73 17.65 -2.04
N VAL A 88 -6.01 16.85 -2.81
CA VAL A 88 -6.39 16.41 -4.16
C VAL A 88 -6.54 14.91 -4.13
N ALA A 89 -7.78 14.44 -4.16
CA ALA A 89 -8.06 13.01 -4.24
C ALA A 89 -7.68 12.50 -5.63
N LEU A 90 -6.92 11.41 -5.66
CA LEU A 90 -6.65 10.66 -6.87
C LEU A 90 -7.93 9.99 -7.36
N PRO A 91 -8.11 9.83 -8.68
CA PRO A 91 -9.18 8.99 -9.19
C PRO A 91 -9.04 7.61 -8.56
N LEU A 92 -10.16 7.07 -8.07
CA LEU A 92 -10.19 5.67 -7.62
C LEU A 92 -9.66 4.81 -8.79
N PRO A 93 -8.78 3.83 -8.53
CA PRO A 93 -8.42 2.88 -9.57
C PRO A 93 -9.73 2.31 -10.09
N GLU A 94 -9.94 2.42 -11.40
CA GLU A 94 -11.12 1.85 -12.02
C GLU A 94 -11.19 0.40 -11.55
N PRO A 95 -12.34 -0.07 -11.02
CA PRO A 95 -12.48 -1.48 -10.75
C PRO A 95 -12.14 -2.16 -12.06
N VAL A 96 -11.10 -2.98 -12.05
CA VAL A 96 -10.80 -3.84 -13.19
C VAL A 96 -12.01 -4.73 -13.26
N LEU A 97 -13.02 -4.30 -14.03
CA LEU A 97 -14.13 -5.15 -14.41
C LEU A 97 -13.44 -6.39 -14.95
N PRO A 98 -13.75 -7.60 -14.45
CA PRO A 98 -13.14 -8.80 -14.98
C PRO A 98 -13.38 -8.77 -16.49
N THR A 99 -12.36 -8.36 -17.25
CA THR A 99 -12.40 -8.42 -18.69
C THR A 99 -12.54 -9.89 -18.94
N THR A 100 -13.70 -10.25 -19.46
CA THR A 100 -13.99 -11.58 -19.98
C THR A 100 -13.20 -11.73 -21.29
N GLU A 101 -11.89 -11.48 -21.25
CA GLU A 101 -10.95 -12.09 -22.16
C GLU A 101 -10.77 -13.50 -21.63
N ALA A 102 -11.72 -14.36 -21.98
CA ALA A 102 -11.46 -15.79 -21.95
C ALA A 102 -10.15 -16.00 -22.73
N PRO A 103 -9.07 -16.49 -22.11
CA PRO A 103 -7.98 -17.02 -22.90
C PRO A 103 -8.60 -18.11 -23.78
N LEU A 104 -8.52 -17.92 -25.10
CA LEU A 104 -8.93 -18.91 -26.07
C LEU A 104 -8.28 -20.23 -25.64
N ALA A 105 -9.12 -21.16 -25.19
CA ALA A 105 -8.69 -22.38 -24.54
C ALA A 105 -7.86 -23.22 -25.53
N THR A 106 -6.54 -23.18 -25.39
CA THR A 106 -5.65 -24.18 -25.97
C THR A 106 -5.42 -25.28 -24.94
N GLU A 107 -6.21 -26.34 -25.11
CA GLU A 107 -5.93 -27.76 -24.88
C GLU A 107 -5.16 -28.25 -23.63
N LYS A 108 -5.95 -28.92 -22.76
CA LYS A 108 -5.65 -30.06 -21.85
C LYS A 108 -4.19 -30.47 -21.57
N VAL A 109 -3.86 -30.56 -20.27
CA VAL A 109 -3.17 -31.74 -19.70
C VAL A 109 -3.87 -32.16 -18.39
N VAL A 110 -4.35 -33.41 -18.37
CA VAL A 110 -5.09 -34.03 -17.26
C VAL A 110 -4.10 -34.65 -16.27
N ILE A 111 -3.97 -34.08 -15.07
CA ILE A 111 -3.19 -34.66 -13.96
C ILE A 111 -4.03 -34.66 -12.69
N THR A 112 -5.06 -35.51 -12.60
CA THR A 112 -5.87 -35.62 -11.37
C THR A 112 -6.17 -37.05 -10.94
N LYS A 113 -5.43 -38.05 -11.45
CA LYS A 113 -5.62 -39.45 -11.02
C LYS A 113 -4.83 -39.84 -9.76
N THR A 114 -3.98 -38.98 -9.21
CA THR A 114 -2.99 -39.37 -8.19
C THR A 114 -3.32 -38.98 -6.74
N VAL A 115 -4.32 -38.14 -6.46
CA VAL A 115 -4.54 -37.61 -5.08
C VAL A 115 -5.74 -38.24 -4.36
N LYS A 116 -6.55 -39.08 -5.02
CA LYS A 116 -7.68 -39.79 -4.38
C LYS A 116 -7.27 -40.84 -3.33
N GLU A 117 -5.98 -41.13 -3.18
CA GLU A 117 -5.47 -42.12 -2.20
C GLU A 117 -5.12 -41.51 -0.83
N VAL A 118 -5.02 -40.19 -0.67
CA VAL A 118 -4.45 -39.57 0.56
C VAL A 118 -5.32 -38.45 1.12
N TYR A 119 -6.58 -38.72 1.49
CA TYR A 119 -7.16 -38.27 2.77
C TYR A 119 -8.58 -38.83 2.89
N ARG A 120 -8.79 -39.69 3.89
CA ARG A 120 -10.07 -40.31 4.20
C ARG A 120 -10.82 -39.41 5.19
N PRO A 121 -12.10 -39.06 4.98
CA PRO A 121 -12.89 -38.30 5.95
C PRO A 121 -13.28 -39.22 7.12
N VAL A 122 -13.19 -38.70 8.33
CA VAL A 122 -13.83 -39.29 9.52
C VAL A 122 -14.70 -38.20 10.12
N ASP A 123 -15.93 -38.15 9.62
CA ASP A 123 -17.04 -37.48 10.28
C ASP A 123 -17.54 -38.43 11.38
N GLU A 124 -17.42 -38.08 12.65
CA GLU A 124 -18.14 -38.74 13.74
C GLU A 124 -18.32 -37.79 14.94
N GLU A 125 -19.50 -37.16 14.95
CA GLU A 125 -20.42 -36.88 16.06
C GLU A 125 -19.93 -36.33 17.43
N VAL A 126 -20.61 -35.23 17.81
CA VAL A 126 -20.66 -34.47 19.07
C VAL A 126 -21.15 -35.35 20.26
N PRO A 127 -20.79 -35.06 21.54
CA PRO A 127 -21.73 -34.29 22.37
C PRO A 127 -21.09 -33.28 23.34
N LEU A 128 -21.85 -32.20 23.52
CA LEU A 128 -21.71 -31.14 24.53
C LEU A 128 -21.75 -31.70 25.97
N LEU A 129 -20.87 -31.18 26.83
CA LEU A 129 -21.04 -31.09 28.28
C LEU A 129 -20.57 -29.71 28.75
#